data_AF-A0A822FHA1-F1
#
_entry.id   AF-A0A822FHA1-F1
#
_cell.length_a   1.000
_cell.length_b   1.000
_cell.length_c   1.000
_cell.angle_alpha   90.00
_cell.angle_beta   90.00
_cell.angle_gamma   90.00
#
_symmetry.space_group_name_H-M   'P 1'
#
loop_
_entity.id
_entity.type
_entity.pdbx_description
1 polymer ?
#
loop_
_entity_poly.entity_id
_entity_poly.type
_entity_poly.pdbx_seq_one_letter_code
_entity_poly.pdbx_strand_id
1 'polypeptide(L)'
;MNSTSSSISRDLLAAPYQLNIWIGSFFCVMGNLGCFGNLIVFSSFEFRKRAYTIYFLMEAASNIIYFDFLLLTRVLQRGFQVSITTRYNFL
;
A
#
# COMPACT_ATOMS: atom_id res chain seq x y z
N MET A 1 -26.98 13.39 26.81
CA MET A 1 -25.69 12.74 27.16
C MET A 1 -25.47 11.41 26.40
N ASN A 2 -25.92 11.26 25.15
CA ASN A 2 -25.82 10.00 24.38
C ASN A 2 -24.94 10.07 23.12
N SER A 3 -24.35 11.22 22.79
CA SER A 3 -23.56 11.38 21.57
C SER A 3 -22.15 10.78 21.66
N THR A 4 -21.52 10.82 22.84
CA THR A 4 -20.14 10.40 23.08
C THR A 4 -19.93 8.88 23.11
N SER A 5 -20.90 8.08 23.53
CA SER A 5 -20.76 6.61 23.48
C SER A 5 -20.84 6.08 22.04
N SER A 6 -21.67 6.70 21.20
CA SER A 6 -21.83 6.31 19.79
C SER A 6 -20.64 6.65 18.90
N SER A 7 -19.85 7.67 19.26
CA SER A 7 -18.62 8.04 18.55
C SER A 7 -17.47 7.11 18.95
N ILE A 8 -17.31 6.81 20.24
CA ILE A 8 -16.27 5.90 20.74
C ILE A 8 -16.42 4.50 20.13
N SER A 9 -17.65 3.97 20.01
CA SER A 9 -17.89 2.67 19.38
C SER A 9 -17.53 2.65 17.89
N ARG A 10 -17.73 3.76 17.18
CA ARG A 10 -17.35 3.91 15.77
C ARG A 10 -15.83 4.03 15.61
N ASP A 11 -15.17 4.75 16.51
CA ASP A 11 -13.71 4.94 16.55
C ASP A 11 -12.94 3.69 17.03
N LEU A 12 -13.60 2.79 17.76
CA LEU A 12 -13.04 1.48 18.12
C LEU A 12 -13.17 0.47 16.97
N LEU A 13 -14.30 0.50 16.24
CA LEU A 13 -14.50 -0.33 15.04
C LEU A 13 -13.59 0.12 13.89
N ALA A 14 -13.49 1.44 13.68
CA ALA A 14 -12.26 2.21 13.84
C ALA A 14 -10.86 1.66 13.53
N ALA A 15 -10.17 1.53 14.65
CA ALA A 15 -8.76 1.35 14.78
C ALA A 15 -8.18 0.21 13.90
N PRO A 16 -8.77 -1.00 13.83
CA PRO A 16 -8.15 -2.08 13.06
C PRO A 16 -8.08 -1.80 11.55
N TYR A 17 -9.01 -1.00 11.00
CA TYR A 17 -8.98 -0.67 9.57
C TYR A 17 -7.97 0.43 9.24
N GLN A 18 -7.87 1.46 10.09
CA GLN A 18 -6.87 2.51 9.92
C GLN A 18 -5.46 1.94 10.09
N LEU A 19 -5.27 1.03 11.06
CA LEU A 19 -4.00 0.35 11.29
C LEU A 19 -3.58 -0.50 10.08
N ASN A 20 -4.49 -1.23 9.46
CA ASN A 20 -4.18 -2.06 8.29
C ASN A 20 -3.78 -1.22 7.06
N ILE A 21 -4.46 -0.08 6.84
CA ILE A 21 -4.06 0.86 5.78
C ILE A 21 -2.69 1.44 6.09
N TRP A 22 -2.44 1.88 7.32
CA TRP A 22 -1.14 2.42 7.73
C TRP A 22 0.00 1.42 7.52
N ILE A 23 -0.18 0.19 8.00
CA ILE A 23 0.80 -0.89 7.84
C ILE A 23 1.00 -1.22 6.35
N GLY A 24 -0.08 -1.30 5.57
CA GLY A 24 -0.03 -1.56 4.13
C GLY A 24 0.74 -0.47 3.37
N SER A 25 0.44 0.79 3.65
CA SER A 25 1.14 1.95 3.08
C SER A 25 2.61 1.97 3.49
N PHE A 26 2.92 1.66 4.76
CA PHE A 26 4.30 1.59 5.24
C PHE A 26 5.12 0.53 4.50
N PHE A 27 4.59 -0.69 4.35
CA PHE A 27 5.27 -1.73 3.58
C PHE A 27 5.41 -1.38 2.10
N CYS A 28 4.42 -0.69 1.52
CA CYS A 28 4.50 -0.21 0.13
C CYS A 28 5.64 0.81 -0.04
N VAL A 29 5.74 1.81 0.86
CA VAL A 29 6.81 2.81 0.85
C VAL A 29 8.18 2.16 1.02
N MET A 30 8.33 1.23 1.98
CA MET A 30 9.58 0.50 2.19
C MET A 30 9.96 -0.38 0.99
N GLY A 31 9.00 -1.07 0.38
CA GLY A 31 9.22 -1.88 -0.83
C GLY A 31 9.66 -1.03 -2.03
N ASN A 32 9.01 0.11 -2.25
CA ASN A 32 9.38 1.05 -3.30
C ASN A 32 10.76 1.67 -3.06
N LEU A 33 11.12 2.02 -1.81
CA LEU A 33 12.46 2.48 -1.44
C LEU A 33 13.55 1.45 -1.79
N GLY A 34 13.31 0.17 -1.51
CA GLY A 34 14.21 -0.92 -1.90
C GLY A 34 14.37 -1.02 -3.42
N CYS A 35 13.27 -0.89 -4.17
CA CYS A 35 13.31 -0.90 -5.63
C CYS A 35 14.06 0.31 -6.21
N PHE A 36 13.89 1.50 -5.63
CA PHE A 36 14.68 2.69 -5.98
C PHE A 36 16.17 2.49 -5.70
N GLY A 37 16.54 1.86 -4.58
CA GLY A 37 17.91 1.48 -4.28
C GLY A 37 18.50 0.59 -5.38
N ASN A 38 17.76 -0.44 -5.81
CA ASN A 38 18.17 -1.31 -6.91
C ASN A 38 18.30 -0.54 -8.23
N LEU A 39 17.36 0.33 -8.57
CA LEU A 39 17.43 1.17 -9.76
C LEU A 39 18.69 2.06 -9.73
N ILE A 40 19.03 2.66 -8.60
CA ILE A 40 20.23 3.52 -8.46
C ILE A 40 21.51 2.70 -8.64
N VAL A 41 21.60 1.54 -7.99
CA VAL A 41 22.78 0.64 -8.08
C VAL A 41 22.98 0.15 -9.51
N PHE A 42 21.92 -0.32 -10.16
CA PHE A 42 21.98 -0.87 -11.51
C PHE A 42 21.98 0.20 -12.62
N SER A 43 21.63 1.45 -12.29
CA SER A 43 21.78 2.63 -13.17
C SER A 43 23.24 3.09 -13.30
N SER A 44 24.13 2.71 -12.38
CA SER A 44 25.54 3.08 -12.46
C SER A 44 26.21 2.57 -13.75
N PHE A 45 27.05 3.42 -14.35
CA PHE A 45 27.68 3.20 -15.66
C PHE A 45 28.51 1.91 -15.75
N GLU A 46 29.04 1.43 -14.62
CA GLU A 46 29.80 0.18 -14.54
C GLU A 46 28.95 -1.06 -14.75
N PHE A 47 27.69 -1.06 -14.29
CA PHE A 47 26.81 -2.23 -14.37
C PHE A 47 26.03 -2.30 -15.69
N ARG A 48 25.78 -1.16 -16.35
CA ARG A 48 25.02 -1.11 -17.63
C ARG A 48 25.60 -1.97 -18.77
N LYS A 49 26.88 -2.37 -18.70
CA LYS A 49 27.54 -3.16 -19.75
C LYS A 49 27.21 -4.66 -19.71
N ARG A 50 26.58 -5.16 -18.64
CA ARG A 50 26.23 -6.59 -18.50
C ARG A 50 24.74 -6.80 -18.76
N ALA A 51 24.40 -7.79 -19.59
CA ALA A 51 23.02 -8.14 -19.92
C ALA A 51 22.16 -8.46 -18.67
N TYR A 52 22.77 -9.03 -17.63
CA TYR A 52 22.11 -9.32 -16.34
C TYR A 52 21.53 -8.07 -15.67
N THR A 53 22.16 -6.91 -15.84
CA THR A 53 21.70 -5.65 -15.24
C THR A 53 20.35 -5.21 -15.79
N ILE A 54 20.05 -5.52 -17.06
CA ILE A 54 18.77 -5.19 -17.68
C ILE A 54 17.65 -6.02 -17.04
N TYR A 55 17.89 -7.30 -16.75
CA TYR A 55 16.91 -8.16 -16.07
C TYR A 55 16.60 -7.65 -14.66
N PHE A 56 17.62 -7.28 -13.88
CA PHE A 56 17.42 -6.70 -12.55
C PHE A 56 16.70 -5.34 -12.59
N LEU A 57 16.95 -4.53 -13.61
CA LEU A 57 16.26 -3.25 -13.80
C LEU A 57 14.76 -3.47 -14.11
N MET A 58 14.46 -4.41 -14.99
CA MET A 58 13.09 -4.79 -15.34
C MET A 58 12.36 -5.41 -14.14
N GLU A 59 13.04 -6.22 -13.33
CA GLU A 59 12.50 -6.77 -12.09
C GLU A 59 12.18 -5.68 -11.06
N ALA A 60 13.10 -4.72 -10.86
CA ALA A 60 12.86 -3.58 -9.98
C ALA A 60 11.67 -2.71 -10.46
N ALA A 61 11.56 -2.46 -11.76
CA ALA A 61 10.43 -1.74 -12.34
C ALA A 61 9.11 -2.51 -12.19
N SER A 62 9.12 -3.82 -12.42
CA SER A 62 7.95 -4.70 -12.24
C SER A 62 7.48 -4.70 -10.78
N ASN A 63 8.42 -4.73 -9.83
CA ASN A 63 8.10 -4.71 -8.41
C ASN A 63 7.45 -3.39 -7.98
N ILE A 64 7.90 -2.24 -8.50
CA ILE A 64 7.26 -0.93 -8.23
C ILE A 64 5.80 -0.95 -8.67
N ILE A 65 5.53 -1.38 -9.91
CA ILE A 65 4.17 -1.47 -10.46
C ILE A 65 3.32 -2.42 -9.62
N TYR A 66 3.88 -3.56 -9.21
CA TYR A 66 3.20 -4.53 -8.36
C TYR A 66 2.80 -3.94 -7.01
N PHE A 67 3.71 -3.24 -6.32
CA PHE A 67 3.42 -2.62 -5.03
C PHE A 67 2.34 -1.54 -5.13
N ASP A 68 2.37 -0.72 -6.17
CA ASP A 68 1.35 0.30 -6.42
C ASP A 68 -0.03 -0.34 -6.68
N PHE A 69 -0.09 -1.41 -7.46
CA PHE A 69 -1.35 -2.13 -7.72
C PHE A 69 -1.91 -2.80 -6.47
N LEU A 70 -1.03 -3.32 -5.61
CA LEU A 70 -1.39 -3.96 -4.35
C LEU A 70 -1.95 -2.95 -3.36
N LEU A 71 -1.35 -1.76 -3.29
CA LEU A 71 -1.86 -0.65 -2.49
C LEU A 71 -3.24 -0.20 -3.00
N LEU A 72 -3.38 0.01 -4.32
CA LEU A 72 -4.65 0.39 -4.94
C LEU A 72 -5.76 -0.62 -4.65
N THR A 73 -5.46 -1.91 -4.81
CA THR A 73 -6.43 -2.99 -4.54
C THR A 73 -6.85 -3.00 -3.08
N ARG A 74 -5.92 -2.81 -2.15
CA ARG A 74 -6.23 -2.71 -0.72
C ARG A 74 -7.09 -1.50 -0.41
N VAL A 75 -6.77 -0.33 -0.97
CA VAL A 75 -7.57 0.90 -0.78
C VAL A 75 -8.98 0.71 -1.33
N LEU A 76 -9.13 0.14 -2.54
CA LEU A 76 -10.42 -0.12 -3.17
C LEU A 76 -11.25 -1.15 -2.39
N GLN A 77 -10.69 -2.31 -2.05
CA GLN A 77 -11.37 -3.35 -1.26
C GLN A 77 -11.89 -2.78 0.07
N ARG A 78 -11.11 -1.92 0.72
CA ARG A 78 -11.51 -1.29 1.98
C ARG A 78 -12.55 -0.19 1.78
N GLY A 79 -12.44 0.63 0.71
CA GLY A 79 -13.45 1.61 0.33
C GLY A 79 -14.82 0.97 0.07
N PHE A 80 -14.83 -0.18 -0.63
CA PHE A 80 -16.05 -0.97 -0.83
C PHE A 80 -16.60 -1.51 0.49
N GLN A 81 -15.75 -2.03 1.38
CA GLN A 81 -16.19 -2.56 2.68
C GLN A 81 -16.80 -1.49 3.58
N VAL A 82 -16.23 -0.27 3.62
CA VAL A 82 -16.79 0.87 4.36
C VAL A 82 -18.15 1.30 3.78
N SER A 83 -18.26 1.38 2.45
CA SER A 83 -19.52 1.71 1.77
C SER A 83 -20.64 0.72 2.12
N ILE A 84 -20.34 -0.58 2.07
CA ILE A 84 -21.28 -1.65 2.45
C ILE A 84 -21.72 -1.50 3.90
N THR A 85 -20.76 -1.38 4.83
CA THR A 85 -21.03 -1.32 6.27
C THR A 85 -21.87 -0.08 6.64
N THR A 86 -21.65 1.03 5.95
CA THR A 86 -22.44 2.27 6.14
C THR A 86 -23.87 2.11 5.63
N ARG A 87 -24.05 1.44 4.48
CA ARG A 87 -25.35 1.20 3.86
C ARG A 87 -26.25 0.29 4.71
N TYR A 88 -25.67 -0.71 5.37
CA TYR A 88 -26.39 -1.65 6.24
C TYR A 88 -26.65 -1.13 7.66
N ASN A 89 -25.90 -0.14 8.16
CA ASN A 89 -26.19 0.50 9.46
C ASN A 89 -27.26 1.60 9.37
N PHE A 90 -27.66 2.00 8.16
CA PHE A 90 -28.70 3.01 7.91
C PHE A 90 -30.06 2.40 7.50
N LEU A 91 -30.12 1.08 7.31
CA LEU A 91 -31.32 0.28 7.10
C LEU A 91 -31.63 -0.51 8.38
#